data_AF-A0A9P8B8K3-F1
#
_entry.id   AF-A0A9P8B8K3-F1
#
_cell.length_a   1.000
_cell.length_b   1.000
_cell.length_c   1.000
_cell.angle_alpha   90.00
_cell.angle_beta   90.00
_cell.angle_gamma   90.00
#
_symmetry.space_group_name_H-M   'P 1'
#
loop_
_entity.id
_entity.type
_entity.pdbx_description
1 polymer ?
#
loop_
_entity_poly.entity_id
_entity_poly.type
_entity_poly.pdbx_seq_one_letter_code
_entity_poly.pdbx_strand_id
1 'polypeptide(L)'
;MEKVFVGAVADLIPAEAMKAVTVILDFIYLAQYKSVDATDLSHMDAALATFHKHKDIFIKKGAWDHFNIPKVHSLIHYTSSIQLHGTPDGYNTKSPERLHIDFAK
;
A
#
# COMPACT_ATOMS: atom_id res chain seq x y z
N MET A 1 -5.00 9.37 -8.42
CA MET A 1 -3.60 9.82 -8.28
C MET A 1 -2.60 8.68 -8.41
N GLU A 2 -2.83 7.50 -7.82
CA GLU A 2 -1.87 6.38 -7.84
C GLU A 2 -1.44 5.92 -9.25
N LYS A 3 -2.34 5.98 -10.25
CA LYS A 3 -2.05 5.50 -11.63
C LYS A 3 -1.05 6.35 -12.41
N VAL A 4 -0.86 7.61 -12.03
CA VAL A 4 0.05 8.55 -12.72
C VAL A 4 1.31 8.82 -11.92
N PHE A 5 1.37 8.39 -10.65
CA PHE A 5 2.46 8.75 -9.75
C PHE A 5 3.80 8.22 -10.23
N VAL A 6 3.90 6.92 -10.56
CA VAL A 6 5.14 6.30 -11.08
C VAL A 6 5.61 7.00 -12.35
N GLY A 7 4.71 7.31 -13.27
CA GLY A 7 5.05 8.02 -14.50
C GLY A 7 5.50 9.46 -14.26
N ALA A 8 4.93 10.14 -13.26
CA ALA A 8 5.27 11.51 -12.91
C ALA A 8 6.66 11.64 -12.25
N VAL A 9 7.14 10.59 -11.57
CA VAL A 9 8.46 10.58 -10.90
C VAL A 9 9.51 9.77 -11.65
N ALA A 10 9.14 9.17 -12.78
CA ALA A 10 10.06 8.40 -13.62
C ALA A 10 11.28 9.25 -13.98
N ASP A 11 12.46 8.66 -13.82
CA ASP A 11 13.78 9.29 -14.06
C ASP A 11 14.10 10.55 -13.21
N LEU A 12 13.21 10.97 -12.30
CA LEU A 12 13.43 12.10 -11.38
C LEU A 12 13.99 11.66 -10.03
N ILE A 13 13.88 10.38 -9.68
CA ILE A 13 14.33 9.83 -8.40
C ILE A 13 15.28 8.63 -8.60
N PRO A 14 16.12 8.30 -7.61
CA PRO A 14 17.02 7.16 -7.70
C PRO A 14 16.29 5.85 -8.01
N ALA A 15 16.94 4.93 -8.73
CA ALA A 15 16.34 3.65 -9.12
C ALA A 15 15.81 2.83 -7.92
N GLU A 16 16.50 2.86 -6.77
CA GLU A 16 16.01 2.23 -5.53
C GLU A 16 14.72 2.87 -5.01
N ALA A 17 14.61 4.20 -5.10
CA ALA A 17 13.40 4.93 -4.71
C ALA A 17 12.25 4.63 -5.67
N MET A 18 12.51 4.60 -6.98
CA MET A 18 11.55 4.13 -7.98
C MET A 18 11.05 2.73 -7.63
N LYS A 19 11.95 1.79 -7.33
CA LYS A 19 11.57 0.42 -6.98
C LYS A 19 10.67 0.37 -5.75
N ALA A 20 11.02 1.10 -4.68
CA ALA A 20 10.23 1.16 -3.46
C ALA A 20 8.82 1.73 -3.71
N VAL A 21 8.71 2.80 -4.52
CA VAL A 21 7.43 3.41 -4.90
C VAL A 21 6.58 2.48 -5.75
N THR A 22 7.16 1.81 -6.74
CA THR A 22 6.41 0.92 -7.62
C THR A 22 5.82 -0.25 -6.83
N VAL A 23 6.63 -0.94 -6.03
CA VAL A 23 6.16 -2.14 -5.32
C VAL A 23 5.15 -1.82 -4.21
N ILE A 24 5.26 -0.65 -3.55
CA ILE A 24 4.23 -0.27 -2.58
C ILE A 24 2.91 0.09 -3.26
N LEU A 25 2.95 0.64 -4.47
CA LEU A 25 1.74 0.86 -5.27
C LEU A 25 1.15 -0.46 -5.75
N ASP A 26 1.96 -1.43 -6.17
CA ASP A 26 1.48 -2.78 -6.52
C ASP A 26 0.74 -3.41 -5.34
N PHE A 27 1.30 -3.32 -4.12
CA PHE A 27 0.62 -3.76 -2.90
C PHE A 27 -0.72 -3.08 -2.69
N ILE A 28 -0.77 -1.74 -2.83
CA ILE A 28 -2.01 -0.97 -2.64
C ILE A 28 -3.06 -1.36 -3.68
N TYR A 29 -2.69 -1.60 -4.93
CA TYR A 29 -3.62 -2.06 -5.96
C TYR A 29 -4.17 -3.46 -5.66
N LEU A 30 -3.32 -4.40 -5.25
CA LEU A 30 -3.76 -5.74 -4.84
C LEU A 30 -4.73 -5.67 -3.65
N ALA A 31 -4.44 -4.82 -2.66
CA ALA A 31 -5.31 -4.62 -1.51
C ALA A 31 -6.69 -4.00 -1.86
N GLN A 32 -6.85 -3.44 -3.07
CA GLN A 32 -8.11 -2.88 -3.56
C GLN A 32 -8.93 -3.89 -4.40
N TYR A 33 -8.42 -5.09 -4.65
CA TYR A 33 -9.16 -6.11 -5.40
C TYR A 33 -10.38 -6.58 -4.61
N LYS A 34 -11.47 -6.85 -5.35
CA LYS A 34 -12.73 -7.38 -4.81
C LYS A 34 -12.70 -8.91 -4.57
N SER A 35 -11.68 -9.55 -5.11
CA SER A 35 -11.41 -10.98 -4.96
C SER A 35 -9.91 -11.16 -5.05
N VAL A 36 -9.36 -11.94 -4.14
CA VAL A 36 -7.92 -12.15 -3.99
C VAL A 36 -7.71 -13.65 -3.82
N ASP A 37 -6.80 -14.24 -4.58
CA ASP A 37 -6.42 -15.64 -4.45
C ASP A 37 -5.06 -15.81 -3.74
N ALA A 38 -4.61 -17.06 -3.58
CA ALA A 38 -3.32 -17.35 -2.92
C ALA A 38 -2.10 -16.77 -3.66
N THR A 39 -2.20 -16.64 -5.00
CA THR A 39 -1.15 -16.05 -5.83
C THR A 39 -1.08 -14.54 -5.59
N ASP A 40 -2.24 -13.88 -5.56
CA ASP A 40 -2.34 -12.46 -5.23
C ASP A 40 -1.79 -12.15 -3.83
N LEU A 41 -2.13 -12.96 -2.83
CA LEU A 41 -1.56 -12.82 -1.47
C LEU A 41 -0.03 -12.96 -1.47
N SER A 42 0.50 -13.92 -2.21
CA SER A 42 1.95 -14.11 -2.36
C SER A 42 2.61 -12.90 -3.01
N HIS A 43 1.95 -12.27 -4.00
CA HIS A 43 2.41 -11.03 -4.60
C HIS A 43 2.40 -9.86 -3.61
N MET A 44 1.38 -9.75 -2.75
CA MET A 44 1.33 -8.74 -1.69
C MET A 44 2.51 -8.88 -0.72
N ASP A 45 2.78 -10.10 -0.23
CA ASP A 45 3.90 -10.35 0.68
C ASP A 45 5.25 -10.04 0.01
N ALA A 46 5.43 -10.43 -1.25
CA ALA A 46 6.64 -10.13 -2.03
C ALA A 46 6.83 -8.63 -2.28
N ALA A 47 5.74 -7.91 -2.58
CA ALA A 47 5.76 -6.46 -2.77
C ALA A 47 6.17 -5.74 -1.49
N LEU A 48 5.58 -6.13 -0.35
CA LEU A 48 5.90 -5.56 0.96
C LEU A 48 7.34 -5.86 1.38
N ALA A 49 7.83 -7.08 1.17
CA ALA A 49 9.22 -7.44 1.42
C ALA A 49 10.19 -6.60 0.57
N THR A 50 9.86 -6.39 -0.70
CA THR A 50 10.67 -5.56 -1.60
C THR A 50 10.64 -4.09 -1.17
N PHE A 51 9.48 -3.57 -0.75
CA PHE A 51 9.38 -2.23 -0.19
C PHE A 51 10.29 -2.06 1.03
N HIS A 52 10.24 -2.99 1.99
CA HIS A 52 11.08 -2.96 3.18
C HIS A 52 12.58 -3.02 2.88
N LYS A 53 12.98 -3.75 1.82
CA LYS A 53 14.37 -3.81 1.36
C LYS A 53 14.88 -2.46 0.81
N HIS A 54 14.02 -1.67 0.18
CA HIS A 54 14.44 -0.48 -0.56
C HIS A 54 14.07 0.87 0.11
N LYS A 55 13.11 0.90 1.05
CA LYS A 55 12.61 2.14 1.67
C LYS A 55 13.68 2.99 2.36
N ASP A 56 14.79 2.40 2.79
CA ASP A 56 15.85 3.14 3.49
C ASP A 56 16.55 4.18 2.59
N ILE A 57 16.37 4.11 1.27
CA ILE A 57 16.84 5.16 0.36
C ILE A 57 16.27 6.55 0.69
N PHE A 58 15.02 6.61 1.18
CA PHE A 58 14.39 7.88 1.56
C PHE A 58 15.05 8.49 2.80
N ILE A 59 15.51 7.65 3.73
CA ILE A 59 16.27 8.09 4.90
C ILE A 59 17.67 8.54 4.48
N LYS A 60 18.36 7.73 3.66
CA LYS A 60 19.71 8.05 3.17
C LYS A 60 19.78 9.35 2.37
N LYS A 61 18.70 9.72 1.69
CA LYS A 61 18.59 10.97 0.93
C LYS A 61 18.08 12.16 1.76
N GLY A 62 17.83 11.96 3.06
CA GLY A 62 17.33 13.00 3.96
C GLY A 62 15.88 13.43 3.66
N ALA A 63 15.13 12.62 2.91
CA ALA A 63 13.72 12.91 2.61
C ALA A 63 12.80 12.56 3.79
N TRP A 64 13.27 11.71 4.71
CA TRP A 64 12.48 11.26 5.86
C TRP A 64 13.37 10.72 7.00
N ASP A 65 12.92 10.82 8.25
CA ASP A 65 13.73 10.38 9.40
C ASP A 65 13.62 8.88 9.70
N HIS A 66 12.40 8.33 9.70
CA HIS A 66 12.16 6.92 10.03
C HIS A 66 10.85 6.36 9.45
N PHE A 67 10.76 5.04 9.28
CA PHE A 67 9.53 4.37 8.83
C PHE A 67 8.67 3.79 9.97
N ASN A 68 8.81 4.27 11.21
CA ASN A 68 7.94 3.92 12.34
C ASN A 68 6.55 4.59 12.22
N ILE A 69 5.87 4.32 11.11
CA ILE A 69 4.55 4.86 10.77
C ILE A 69 3.54 3.75 11.02
N PRO A 70 2.54 3.92 11.91
CA PRO A 70 1.56 2.88 12.20
C PRO A 70 0.87 2.30 10.96
N LYS A 71 0.57 3.15 9.96
CA LYS A 71 0.00 2.73 8.67
C LYS A 71 0.94 1.84 7.83
N VAL A 72 2.25 2.06 7.92
CA VAL A 72 3.24 1.21 7.23
C VAL A 72 3.39 -0.11 7.99
N HIS A 73 3.41 -0.05 9.31
CA HIS A 73 3.45 -1.25 10.15
C HIS A 73 2.22 -2.14 9.92
N SER A 74 1.02 -1.57 9.82
CA SER A 74 -0.21 -2.36 9.62
C SER A 74 -0.22 -3.18 8.34
N LEU A 75 0.59 -2.84 7.32
CA LEU A 75 0.63 -3.56 6.06
C LEU A 75 1.06 -5.02 6.24
N ILE A 76 1.87 -5.34 7.25
CA ILE A 76 2.30 -6.72 7.55
C ILE A 76 1.14 -7.65 7.93
N HIS A 77 -0.02 -7.09 8.27
CA HIS A 77 -1.20 -7.84 8.70
C HIS A 77 -2.26 -7.96 7.61
N TYR A 78 -2.05 -7.39 6.42
CA TYR A 78 -3.08 -7.39 5.38
C TYR A 78 -3.37 -8.79 4.85
N THR A 79 -2.35 -9.59 4.53
CA THR A 79 -2.54 -10.92 3.94
C THR A 79 -3.27 -11.86 4.91
N SER A 80 -2.88 -11.85 6.19
CA SER A 80 -3.59 -12.59 7.23
C SER A 80 -5.02 -12.07 7.46
N SER A 81 -5.22 -10.76 7.45
CA SER A 81 -6.57 -10.17 7.58
C SER A 81 -7.46 -10.56 6.40
N ILE A 82 -6.92 -10.61 5.19
CA ILE A 82 -7.67 -11.02 3.99
C ILE A 82 -8.08 -12.48 4.08
N GLN A 83 -7.20 -13.35 4.55
CA GLN A 83 -7.51 -14.77 4.75
C GLN A 83 -8.60 -14.98 5.82
N LEU A 84 -8.60 -14.18 6.88
CA LEU A 84 -9.53 -14.33 8.01
C LEU A 84 -10.88 -13.65 7.80
N HIS A 85 -10.90 -12.52 7.09
CA HIS A 85 -12.05 -11.60 7.03
C HIS A 85 -12.52 -11.29 5.61
N GLY A 86 -11.87 -11.83 4.58
CA GLY A 86 -12.13 -11.51 3.18
C GLY A 86 -11.44 -10.21 2.74
N THR A 87 -11.77 -9.71 1.55
CA THR A 87 -11.12 -8.52 0.98
C THR A 87 -11.48 -7.23 1.75
N PRO A 88 -10.58 -6.22 1.78
CA PRO A 88 -10.78 -5.02 2.60
C PRO A 88 -11.98 -4.16 2.21
N ASP A 89 -12.59 -4.39 1.05
CA ASP A 89 -13.83 -3.72 0.66
C ASP A 89 -15.03 -4.13 1.54
N GLY A 90 -14.98 -5.32 2.17
CA GLY A 90 -16.03 -5.81 3.07
C GLY A 90 -16.03 -5.21 4.48
N TYR A 91 -14.94 -4.58 4.92
CA TYR A 91 -14.81 -4.07 6.28
C TYR A 91 -14.10 -2.71 6.39
N ASN A 92 -14.02 -1.95 5.29
CA ASN A 92 -13.53 -0.58 5.33
C ASN A 92 -14.59 0.42 5.86
N THR A 93 -14.17 1.66 6.06
CA THR A 93 -15.02 2.75 6.55
C THR A 93 -15.75 3.53 5.46
N LYS A 94 -15.66 3.14 4.18
CA LYS A 94 -16.25 3.93 3.08
C LYS A 94 -17.78 4.00 3.18
N SER A 95 -18.42 2.87 3.45
CA SER A 95 -19.88 2.78 3.61
C SER A 95 -20.39 3.63 4.79
N PRO A 96 -19.86 3.50 6.03
CA PRO A 96 -20.30 4.36 7.12
C PRO A 96 -19.98 5.84 6.89
N GLU A 97 -18.83 6.17 6.28
CA GLU A 97 -18.49 7.55 5.96
C GLU A 97 -19.42 8.17 4.91
N ARG A 98 -19.91 7.37 3.95
CA ARG A 98 -20.94 7.83 2.99
C ARG A 98 -22.24 8.19 3.69
N LEU A 99 -22.67 7.38 4.66
CA LEU A 99 -23.88 7.64 5.43
C LEU A 99 -23.78 8.94 6.25
N HIS A 100 -22.58 9.32 6.72
CA HIS A 100 -22.41 10.62 7.39
C HIS A 100 -22.69 11.81 6.46
N ILE A 101 -22.46 11.69 5.15
CA ILE A 101 -22.82 12.75 4.19
C ILE A 101 -24.33 12.82 4.04
N ASP A 102 -25.00 11.67 3.93
CA ASP A 102 -26.43 11.63 3.64
C ASP A 102 -27.30 11.95 4.87
N PHE A 103 -26.80 11.72 6.10
CA PHE A 103 -27.59 11.82 7.35
C PHE A 103 -27.06 12.82 8.39
N ALA A 104 -25.85 13.36 8.24
CA ALA A 104 -25.23 14.24 9.26
C ALA A 104 -24.61 15.53 8.71
N LYS A 105 -24.72 15.79 7.40
CA LYS A 105 -24.36 17.08 6.76
C LYS A 105 -25.61 17.67 6.11
#